data_AF-A0A7X5ZGN7-F1
#
_entry.id   AF-A0A7X5ZGN7-F1
#
_cell.length_a   1.000
_cell.length_b   1.000
_cell.length_c   1.000
_cell.angle_alpha   90.00
_cell.angle_beta   90.00
_cell.angle_gamma   90.00
#
_symmetry.space_group_name_H-M   'P 1'
#
loop_
_entity.id
_entity.type
_entity.pdbx_description
1 polymer ?
#
loop_
_entity_poly.entity_id
_entity_poly.type
_entity_poly.pdbx_seq_one_letter_code
_entity_poly.pdbx_strand_id
1 'polypeptide(L)'
;MVQGIPADIWWNDEGELVEPANQGRGGTSWVKRRTIHGAGTFYVKRQRGYLYRSLRHPFGRPTALREMLAMRALRKLGIATPEVAYFDMRYRDGAWEAVLVTHALEGYVSLQDGLLSARWRHAQKEAILRLLTDATEILHRARRRHGHLYPKEIFVDDRGTQPRLCFLDLELSRRQFRVRDAAESDLRHLLPSLRNLGVEAPLCQAMVDHYRRNGIALRDERIAPRARQRAY
;
A
#
# COMPACT_ATOMS: atom_id res chain seq x y z
N MET A 1 -13.28 14.71 6.21
CA MET A 1 -12.46 15.53 7.12
C MET A 1 -13.07 15.35 8.49
N VAL A 2 -12.26 15.03 9.50
CA VAL A 2 -12.79 14.90 10.87
C VAL A 2 -13.32 16.28 11.28
N GLN A 3 -14.64 16.40 11.42
CA GLN A 3 -15.28 17.67 11.77
C GLN A 3 -14.85 18.06 13.18
N GLY A 4 -14.54 19.34 13.39
CA GLY A 4 -14.23 19.89 14.71
C GLY A 4 -12.77 19.78 15.19
N ILE A 5 -11.84 19.21 14.40
CA ILE A 5 -10.41 19.25 14.72
C ILE A 5 -9.75 20.43 13.98
N PRO A 6 -9.16 21.41 14.70
CA PRO A 6 -8.43 22.52 14.10
C PRO A 6 -7.27 22.06 13.20
N ALA A 7 -7.10 22.71 12.04
CA ALA A 7 -6.10 22.30 11.04
C ALA A 7 -4.64 22.49 11.50
N ASP A 8 -4.40 23.47 12.37
CA ASP A 8 -3.10 23.81 12.95
C ASP A 8 -2.52 22.70 13.84
N ILE A 9 -3.38 21.89 14.49
CA ILE A 9 -2.92 20.73 15.26
C ILE A 9 -2.08 19.78 14.39
N TRP A 10 -2.48 19.60 13.12
CA TRP A 10 -1.81 18.71 12.18
C TRP A 10 -0.52 19.29 11.62
N TRP A 11 -0.21 20.56 11.88
CA TRP A 11 1.06 21.19 11.53
C TRP A 11 2.03 21.32 12.73
N ASN A 12 1.52 21.30 13.97
CA ASN A 12 2.30 21.51 15.20
C ASN A 12 2.30 20.31 16.17
N ASP A 13 2.22 19.08 15.64
CA ASP A 13 1.83 17.90 16.41
C ASP A 13 3.06 17.35 17.12
N GLU A 14 2.94 17.22 18.43
CA GLU A 14 3.91 16.64 19.35
C GLU A 14 3.60 15.15 19.62
N GLY A 15 2.91 14.48 18.70
CA GLY A 15 2.67 13.03 18.79
C GLY A 15 3.95 12.20 18.92
N GLU A 16 3.77 10.94 19.31
CA GLU A 16 4.83 9.97 19.48
C GLU A 16 5.46 9.64 18.12
N LEU A 17 6.80 9.66 18.04
CA LEU A 17 7.50 9.30 16.82
C LEU A 17 7.40 7.79 16.61
N VAL A 18 6.75 7.36 15.52
CA VAL A 18 6.57 5.94 15.19
C VAL A 18 7.69 5.44 14.30
N GLU A 19 8.14 6.30 13.39
CA GLU A 19 9.22 6.00 12.47
C GLU A 19 10.27 7.11 12.54
N PRO A 20 11.57 6.74 12.56
CA PRO A 20 12.63 7.74 12.49
C PRO A 20 12.48 8.57 11.20
N ALA A 21 12.92 9.83 11.26
CA ALA A 21 12.87 10.69 10.09
C ALA A 21 13.68 10.08 8.95
N ASN A 22 12.98 9.72 7.87
CA ASN A 22 13.58 9.22 6.65
C ASN A 22 14.13 10.39 5.84
N GLN A 23 15.44 10.38 5.59
CA GLN A 23 16.10 11.34 4.70
C GLN A 23 16.17 10.75 3.29
N GLY A 24 15.61 11.47 2.33
CA GLY A 24 15.59 11.00 0.95
C GLY A 24 14.90 11.98 0.02
N ARG A 25 15.05 11.76 -1.29
CA ARG A 25 14.39 12.59 -2.32
C ARG A 25 14.60 14.11 -2.17
N GLY A 26 15.72 14.53 -1.57
CA GLY A 26 16.05 15.94 -1.33
C GLY A 26 15.39 16.57 -0.10
N GLY A 27 14.80 15.77 0.80
CA GLY A 27 14.23 16.29 2.04
C GLY A 27 13.99 15.22 3.10
N THR A 28 13.07 15.50 4.00
CA THR A 28 12.76 14.68 5.17
C THR A 28 11.29 14.28 5.21
N SER A 29 11.03 13.06 5.65
CA SER A 29 9.69 12.52 5.91
C SER A 29 9.69 11.84 7.27
N TRP A 30 8.66 12.05 8.09
CA TRP A 30 8.50 11.36 9.38
C TRP A 30 7.03 11.09 9.67
N VAL A 31 6.78 10.10 10.52
CA VAL A 31 5.43 9.69 10.91
C VAL A 31 5.30 9.72 12.42
N LYS A 32 4.25 10.39 12.89
CA LYS A 32 3.87 10.41 14.31
C LYS A 32 2.53 9.72 14.53
N ARG A 33 2.37 9.09 15.69
CA ARG A 33 1.09 8.57 16.18
C ARG A 33 0.51 9.58 17.14
N ARG A 34 -0.77 9.89 16.95
CA ARG A 34 -1.51 10.83 17.79
C ARG A 34 -2.87 10.25 18.12
N THR A 35 -3.16 10.10 19.41
CA THR A 35 -4.49 9.73 19.90
C THR A 35 -5.18 10.99 20.42
N ILE A 36 -6.40 11.25 19.93
CA ILE A 36 -7.23 12.37 20.34
C ILE A 36 -8.47 11.81 21.03
N HIS A 37 -8.70 12.23 22.27
CA HIS A 37 -9.85 11.79 23.06
C HIS A 37 -11.17 12.04 22.31
N GLY A 38 -12.01 11.01 22.18
CA GLY A 38 -13.28 11.07 21.45
C GLY A 38 -13.18 11.01 19.92
N ALA A 39 -11.99 11.18 19.32
CA ALA A 39 -11.81 11.14 17.86
C ALA A 39 -11.00 9.93 17.37
N GLY A 40 -10.23 9.28 18.25
CA GLY A 40 -9.48 8.06 17.95
C GLY A 40 -7.99 8.27 17.71
N THR A 41 -7.34 7.26 17.14
CA THR A 41 -5.90 7.25 16.84
C THR A 41 -5.65 7.60 15.38
N PHE A 42 -4.62 8.42 15.15
CA PHE A 42 -4.21 8.91 13.84
C PHE A 42 -2.70 8.69 13.62
N TYR A 43 -2.33 8.48 12.36
CA TYR A 43 -0.96 8.60 11.88
C TYR A 43 -0.81 9.90 11.10
N VAL A 44 0.15 10.71 11.52
CA VAL A 44 0.46 12.04 10.96
C VAL A 44 1.79 11.93 10.21
N LYS A 45 1.71 11.76 8.90
CA LYS A 45 2.89 11.75 8.01
C LYS A 45 3.20 13.17 7.58
N ARG A 46 4.40 13.66 7.92
CA ARG A 46 4.88 15.00 7.55
C ARG A 46 6.09 14.92 6.67
N GLN A 47 6.20 15.92 5.80
CA GLN A 47 7.27 16.02 4.83
C GLN A 47 7.73 17.46 4.68
N ARG A 48 9.04 17.66 4.54
CA ARG A 48 9.64 18.92 4.10
C ARG A 48 10.69 18.64 3.05
N GLY A 49 10.53 19.23 1.85
CA GLY A 49 11.44 19.01 0.72
C GLY A 49 11.47 17.57 0.17
N TYR A 50 10.60 16.68 0.64
CA TYR A 50 10.57 15.28 0.22
C TYR A 50 9.69 15.12 -1.04
N LEU A 51 10.31 15.18 -2.22
CA LEU A 51 9.58 15.40 -3.48
C LEU A 51 9.58 14.19 -4.43
N TYR A 52 8.49 14.01 -5.18
CA TYR A 52 8.51 13.27 -6.44
C TYR A 52 8.47 14.25 -7.62
N ARG A 53 9.06 13.84 -8.74
CA ARG A 53 8.97 14.54 -10.02
C ARG A 53 8.19 13.71 -11.03
N SER A 54 7.47 14.39 -11.91
CA SER A 54 6.72 13.78 -13.02
C SER A 54 6.53 14.80 -14.13
N LEU A 55 6.07 14.38 -15.31
CA LEU A 55 5.79 15.32 -16.41
C LEU A 55 4.79 16.42 -16.01
N ARG A 56 3.80 16.11 -15.17
CA ARG A 56 2.85 17.09 -14.63
C ARG A 56 3.46 18.01 -13.55
N HIS A 57 4.54 17.57 -12.92
CA HIS A 57 5.21 18.27 -11.81
C HIS A 57 6.73 18.26 -12.00
N PRO A 58 7.26 18.99 -13.01
CA PRO A 58 8.69 18.98 -13.33
C PRO A 58 9.54 19.57 -12.19
N PHE A 59 9.01 20.57 -11.49
CA PHE A 59 9.63 21.19 -10.30
C PHE A 59 9.36 20.43 -8.99
N GLY A 60 8.73 19.26 -9.08
CA GLY A 60 8.45 18.41 -7.93
C GLY A 60 7.22 18.82 -7.11
N ARG A 61 6.68 17.83 -6.40
CA ARG A 61 5.61 17.98 -5.40
C ARG A 61 5.86 17.00 -4.24
N PRO A 62 5.32 17.26 -3.04
CA PRO A 62 5.44 16.34 -1.91
C PRO A 62 4.97 14.93 -2.25
N THR A 63 5.68 13.89 -1.80
CA THR A 63 5.23 12.52 -2.05
C THR A 63 3.92 12.19 -1.34
N ALA A 64 3.61 12.86 -0.23
CA ALA A 64 2.32 12.80 0.45
C ALA A 64 1.14 13.17 -0.46
N LEU A 65 1.31 14.12 -1.39
CA LEU A 65 0.28 14.45 -2.39
C LEU A 65 -0.01 13.24 -3.28
N ARG A 66 1.03 12.58 -3.76
CA ARG A 66 0.91 11.41 -4.62
C ARG A 66 0.27 10.24 -3.90
N GLU A 67 0.66 10.02 -2.64
CA GLU A 67 0.10 8.99 -1.79
C GLU A 67 -1.40 9.22 -1.53
N MET A 68 -1.79 10.44 -1.14
CA MET A 68 -3.20 10.80 -0.96
C MET A 68 -4.03 10.60 -2.24
N LEU A 69 -3.49 11.02 -3.40
CA LEU A 69 -4.15 10.81 -4.69
C LEU A 69 -4.27 9.33 -5.05
N ALA A 70 -3.28 8.51 -4.68
CA ALA A 70 -3.33 7.07 -4.86
C ALA A 70 -4.38 6.43 -3.95
N MET A 71 -4.43 6.78 -2.67
CA MET A 71 -5.48 6.33 -1.74
C MET A 71 -6.88 6.64 -2.28
N ARG A 72 -7.10 7.87 -2.76
CA ARG A 72 -8.37 8.25 -3.41
C ARG A 72 -8.67 7.40 -4.65
N ALA A 73 -7.66 7.10 -5.47
CA ALA A 73 -7.85 6.28 -6.66
C ALA A 73 -8.19 4.82 -6.31
N LEU A 74 -7.54 4.23 -5.30
CA LEU A 74 -7.83 2.86 -4.84
C LEU A 74 -9.23 2.76 -4.25
N ARG A 75 -9.64 3.72 -3.40
CA ARG A 75 -11.00 3.74 -2.83
C ARG A 75 -12.09 3.83 -3.91
N LYS A 76 -11.86 4.58 -4.99
CA LYS A 76 -12.78 4.62 -6.16
C LYS A 76 -12.89 3.27 -6.89
N LEU A 77 -11.89 2.39 -6.75
CA LEU A 77 -11.90 1.03 -7.29
C LEU A 77 -12.48 0.01 -6.29
N GLY A 78 -12.98 0.44 -5.14
CA GLY A 78 -13.42 -0.46 -4.08
C GLY A 78 -12.28 -1.11 -3.28
N ILE A 79 -11.04 -0.66 -3.47
CA ILE A 79 -9.88 -1.17 -2.73
C ILE A 79 -9.67 -0.29 -1.49
N ALA A 80 -9.73 -0.91 -0.32
CA ALA A 80 -9.59 -0.21 0.94
C ALA A 80 -8.15 0.26 1.20
N THR A 81 -8.05 1.47 1.73
CA THR A 81 -6.83 2.14 2.20
C THR A 81 -7.18 2.86 3.51
N PRO A 82 -6.20 3.29 4.33
CA PRO A 82 -6.48 4.10 5.51
C PRO A 82 -7.33 5.32 5.17
N GLU A 83 -8.27 5.64 6.05
CA GLU A 83 -9.13 6.80 5.84
C GLU A 83 -8.32 8.08 6.03
N VAL A 84 -8.29 8.92 4.99
CA VAL A 84 -7.67 10.24 5.06
C VAL A 84 -8.54 11.19 5.90
N ALA A 85 -8.07 11.49 7.10
CA ALA A 85 -8.68 12.43 8.02
C ALA A 85 -8.41 13.88 7.61
N TYR A 86 -7.17 14.16 7.20
CA TYR A 86 -6.70 15.49 6.80
C TYR A 86 -5.56 15.38 5.78
N PHE A 87 -5.51 16.33 4.84
CA PHE A 87 -4.37 16.49 3.95
C PHE A 87 -4.21 17.96 3.60
N ASP A 88 -2.97 18.45 3.67
CA ASP A 88 -2.63 19.80 3.26
C ASP A 88 -1.17 19.88 2.81
N MET A 89 -0.87 20.88 1.99
CA MET A 89 0.49 21.16 1.55
C MET A 89 0.68 22.67 1.32
N ARG A 90 1.87 23.16 1.64
CA ARG A 90 2.23 24.57 1.50
C ARG A 90 3.67 24.72 1.03
N TYR A 91 3.98 25.84 0.40
CA TYR A 91 5.36 26.21 0.08
C TYR A 91 5.80 27.29 1.06
N ARG A 92 6.86 27.03 1.84
CA ARG A 92 7.37 27.91 2.89
C ARG A 92 8.89 27.78 2.97
N ASP A 93 9.60 28.90 3.17
CA ASP A 93 11.05 28.95 3.33
C ASP A 93 11.82 28.18 2.25
N GLY A 94 11.40 28.34 0.99
CA GLY A 94 12.04 27.69 -0.16
C GLY A 94 11.75 26.18 -0.32
N ALA A 95 10.93 25.58 0.52
CA ALA A 95 10.60 24.15 0.47
C ALA A 95 9.09 23.89 0.46
N TRP A 96 8.70 22.79 -0.19
CA TRP A 96 7.36 22.26 0.04
C TRP A 96 7.30 21.55 1.39
N GLU A 97 6.24 21.83 2.13
CA GLU A 97 5.83 21.08 3.31
C GLU A 97 4.48 20.41 3.02
N ALA A 98 4.29 19.20 3.53
CA ALA A 98 3.01 18.51 3.44
C ALA A 98 2.71 17.72 4.71
N VAL A 99 1.41 17.59 4.99
CA VAL A 99 0.89 16.70 6.01
C VAL A 99 -0.20 15.82 5.42
N LEU A 100 -0.09 14.51 5.68
CA LEU A 100 -1.12 13.52 5.40
C LEU A 100 -1.48 12.83 6.71
N VAL A 101 -2.74 12.96 7.12
CA VAL A 101 -3.27 12.35 8.33
C VAL A 101 -4.25 11.25 7.96
N THR A 102 -4.01 10.06 8.50
CA THR A 102 -4.90 8.91 8.32
C THR A 102 -5.36 8.35 9.65
N HIS A 103 -6.59 7.83 9.70
CA HIS A 103 -7.02 7.02 10.84
C HIS A 103 -6.14 5.78 10.98
N ALA A 104 -5.84 5.40 12.22
CA ALA A 104 -5.16 4.15 12.51
C ALA A 104 -6.03 2.95 12.10
N LEU A 105 -5.38 1.89 11.63
CA LEU A 105 -6.05 0.63 11.31
C LEU A 105 -6.20 -0.23 12.56
N GLU A 106 -7.02 0.23 13.51
CA GLU A 106 -7.23 -0.45 14.78
C GLU A 106 -7.73 -1.89 14.58
N GLY A 107 -6.98 -2.85 15.10
CA GLY A 107 -7.25 -4.30 14.99
C GLY A 107 -6.86 -4.94 13.67
N TYR A 108 -6.18 -4.23 12.78
CA TYR A 108 -5.51 -4.85 11.64
C TYR A 108 -4.12 -5.36 12.03
N VAL A 109 -3.67 -6.43 11.38
CA VAL A 109 -2.31 -6.94 11.44
C VAL A 109 -1.71 -6.98 10.04
N SER A 110 -0.41 -6.73 9.89
CA SER A 110 0.23 -6.87 8.58
C SER A 110 0.18 -8.34 8.14
N LEU A 111 0.05 -8.59 6.83
CA LEU A 111 0.08 -9.95 6.27
C LEU A 111 1.41 -10.61 6.59
N GLN A 112 2.50 -9.84 6.62
CA GLN A 112 3.81 -10.33 7.04
C GLN A 112 3.78 -10.87 8.48
N ASP A 113 3.34 -10.07 9.45
CA ASP A 113 3.38 -10.45 10.86
C ASP A 113 2.40 -11.59 11.16
N GLY A 114 1.23 -11.58 10.52
CA GLY A 114 0.27 -12.67 10.67
C GLY A 114 0.76 -14.00 10.09
N LEU A 115 1.56 -13.97 9.00
CA LEU A 115 2.21 -15.17 8.46
C LEU A 115 3.33 -15.65 9.39
N LEU A 116 4.20 -14.74 9.87
CA LEU A 116 5.32 -15.07 10.77
C LEU A 116 4.86 -15.63 12.12
N SER A 117 3.74 -15.13 12.64
CA SER A 117 3.15 -15.57 13.90
C SER A 117 2.20 -16.77 13.76
N ALA A 118 2.08 -17.35 12.56
CA ALA A 118 1.14 -18.43 12.26
C ALA A 118 -0.32 -18.13 12.70
N ARG A 119 -0.73 -16.86 12.61
CA ARG A 119 -2.02 -16.35 13.11
C ARG A 119 -3.21 -17.04 12.44
N TRP A 120 -3.08 -17.41 11.17
CA TRP A 120 -4.18 -17.93 10.37
C TRP A 120 -4.02 -19.42 10.09
N ARG A 121 -5.10 -20.17 10.29
CA ARG A 121 -5.21 -21.54 9.81
C ARG A 121 -5.17 -21.57 8.27
N HIS A 122 -4.89 -22.75 7.71
CA HIS A 122 -4.76 -22.93 6.26
C HIS A 122 -5.93 -22.33 5.45
N ALA A 123 -7.18 -22.66 5.81
CA ALA A 123 -8.36 -22.13 5.12
C ALA A 123 -8.51 -20.59 5.21
N GLN A 124 -8.12 -19.99 6.34
CA GLN A 124 -8.15 -18.53 6.51
C GLN A 124 -7.06 -17.87 5.67
N LYS A 125 -5.85 -18.42 5.68
CA LYS A 125 -4.73 -17.97 4.84
C LYS A 125 -5.10 -18.02 3.36
N GLU A 126 -5.73 -19.11 2.91
CA GLU A 126 -6.20 -19.25 1.54
C GLU A 126 -7.28 -18.21 1.19
N ALA A 127 -8.24 -17.94 2.09
CA ALA A 127 -9.25 -16.90 1.89
C ALA A 127 -8.65 -15.49 1.79
N ILE A 128 -7.66 -15.18 2.64
CA ILE A 128 -6.93 -13.90 2.62
C ILE A 128 -6.17 -13.74 1.29
N LEU A 129 -5.48 -14.79 0.82
CA LEU A 129 -4.72 -14.73 -0.42
C LEU A 129 -5.64 -14.63 -1.66
N ARG A 130 -6.81 -15.26 -1.64
CA ARG A 130 -7.85 -15.03 -2.67
C ARG A 130 -8.29 -13.56 -2.70
N LEU A 131 -8.65 -13.00 -1.54
CA LEU A 131 -9.04 -11.60 -1.43
C LEU A 131 -7.93 -10.64 -1.90
N LEU A 132 -6.68 -10.95 -1.61
CA LEU A 132 -5.51 -10.20 -2.08
C LEU A 132 -5.37 -10.29 -3.60
N THR A 133 -5.58 -11.48 -4.15
CA THR A 133 -5.52 -11.72 -5.59
C THR A 133 -6.59 -10.90 -6.32
N ASP A 134 -7.83 -10.92 -5.84
CA ASP A 134 -8.95 -10.16 -6.42
C ASP A 134 -8.69 -8.65 -6.34
N ALA A 135 -8.28 -8.13 -5.17
CA ALA A 135 -8.00 -6.71 -4.99
C ALA A 135 -6.84 -6.22 -5.87
N THR A 136 -5.78 -7.03 -6.00
CA THR A 136 -4.64 -6.68 -6.86
C THR A 136 -4.99 -6.76 -8.34
N GLU A 137 -5.82 -7.71 -8.76
CA GLU A 137 -6.31 -7.77 -10.14
C GLU A 137 -7.11 -6.51 -10.50
N ILE A 138 -8.04 -6.08 -9.63
CA ILE A 138 -8.81 -4.85 -9.82
C ILE A 138 -7.87 -3.65 -10.01
N LEU A 139 -6.84 -3.54 -9.16
CA LEU A 139 -5.84 -2.48 -9.23
C LEU A 139 -5.11 -2.49 -10.57
N HIS A 140 -4.63 -3.66 -11.01
CA HIS A 140 -3.84 -3.81 -12.22
C HIS A 140 -4.66 -3.63 -13.49
N ARG A 141 -5.94 -4.04 -13.49
CA ARG A 141 -6.89 -3.75 -14.58
C ARG A 141 -7.14 -2.28 -14.77
N ALA A 142 -7.15 -1.50 -13.70
CA ALA A 142 -7.15 -0.03 -13.77
C ALA A 142 -5.82 0.56 -14.30
N ARG A 143 -4.92 -0.31 -14.80
CA ARG A 143 -3.55 -0.01 -15.25
C ARG A 143 -2.76 0.72 -14.18
N ARG A 144 -3.01 0.43 -12.91
CA ARG A 144 -2.30 1.05 -11.79
C ARG A 144 -1.51 -0.02 -11.07
N ARG A 145 -0.30 0.32 -10.65
CA ARG A 145 0.49 -0.50 -9.74
C ARG A 145 0.49 0.12 -8.34
N HIS A 146 0.66 -0.71 -7.33
CA HIS A 146 0.98 -0.30 -5.97
C HIS A 146 2.37 0.32 -5.91
N GLY A 147 3.35 -0.33 -6.53
CA GLY A 147 4.73 0.14 -6.66
C GLY A 147 5.67 -0.27 -5.52
N HIS A 148 5.13 -0.60 -4.35
CA HIS A 148 5.85 -1.18 -3.21
C HIS A 148 5.02 -2.31 -2.58
N LEU A 149 4.53 -3.26 -3.38
CA LEU A 149 3.61 -4.30 -2.91
C LEU A 149 4.35 -5.41 -2.16
N TYR A 150 4.54 -5.23 -0.86
CA TYR A 150 5.11 -6.22 0.04
C TYR A 150 4.09 -6.67 1.09
N PRO A 151 4.20 -7.89 1.65
CA PRO A 151 3.29 -8.37 2.70
C PRO A 151 3.18 -7.45 3.92
N LYS A 152 4.23 -6.69 4.26
CA LYS A 152 4.18 -5.68 5.34
C LYS A 152 3.29 -4.47 5.03
N GLU A 153 3.02 -4.19 3.76
CA GLU A 153 2.15 -3.08 3.32
C GLU A 153 0.69 -3.52 3.11
N ILE A 154 0.39 -4.80 3.36
CA ILE A 154 -0.95 -5.38 3.22
C ILE A 154 -1.45 -5.70 4.62
N PHE A 155 -2.49 -5.02 5.06
CA PHE A 155 -3.06 -5.20 6.40
C PHE A 155 -4.35 -5.99 6.33
N VAL A 156 -4.55 -6.89 7.29
CA VAL A 156 -5.69 -7.79 7.37
C VAL A 156 -6.44 -7.55 8.68
N ASP A 157 -7.75 -7.34 8.60
CA ASP A 157 -8.66 -7.42 9.74
C ASP A 157 -9.45 -8.73 9.63
N ASP A 158 -9.27 -9.62 10.59
CA ASP A 158 -9.83 -10.96 10.64
C ASP A 158 -10.86 -11.15 11.76
N ARG A 159 -11.31 -10.08 12.42
CA ARG A 159 -12.29 -10.13 13.52
C ARG A 159 -13.71 -10.40 13.04
N GLY A 160 -14.00 -10.13 11.77
CA GLY A 160 -15.30 -10.38 11.14
C GLY A 160 -15.46 -11.81 10.62
N THR A 161 -16.65 -12.14 10.13
CA THR A 161 -16.93 -13.42 9.46
C THR A 161 -16.11 -13.61 8.18
N GLN A 162 -15.77 -12.53 7.50
CA GLN A 162 -14.85 -12.50 6.36
C GLN A 162 -13.70 -11.53 6.63
N PRO A 163 -12.46 -11.89 6.23
CA PRO A 163 -11.33 -11.00 6.38
C PRO A 163 -11.49 -9.77 5.48
N ARG A 164 -10.91 -8.64 5.91
CA ARG A 164 -10.84 -7.40 5.12
C ARG A 164 -9.39 -7.03 4.89
N LEU A 165 -9.06 -6.57 3.69
CA LEU A 165 -7.74 -6.05 3.36
C LEU A 165 -7.70 -4.53 3.41
N CYS A 166 -6.53 -3.99 3.73
CA CYS A 166 -6.22 -2.58 3.59
C CYS A 166 -4.80 -2.42 3.06
N PHE A 167 -4.61 -1.63 2.01
CA PHE A 167 -3.30 -1.38 1.40
C PHE A 167 -2.69 -0.09 1.95
N LEU A 168 -1.43 -0.18 2.39
CA LEU A 168 -0.61 0.92 2.91
C LEU A 168 0.53 1.26 1.94
N ASP A 169 1.23 2.35 2.22
CA ASP A 169 2.39 2.82 1.46
C ASP A 169 2.15 2.90 -0.06
N LEU A 170 1.36 3.91 -0.43
CA LEU A 170 1.03 4.19 -1.83
C LEU A 170 1.91 5.28 -2.43
N GLU A 171 3.04 5.60 -1.79
CA GLU A 171 3.97 6.60 -2.25
C GLU A 171 4.47 6.30 -3.68
N LEU A 172 4.66 5.02 -3.99
CA LEU A 172 5.15 4.57 -5.30
C LEU A 172 4.04 4.22 -6.30
N SER A 173 2.77 4.36 -5.92
CA SER A 173 1.64 4.02 -6.78
C SER A 173 1.54 4.99 -7.96
N ARG A 174 1.24 4.44 -9.14
CA ARG A 174 1.05 5.20 -10.38
C ARG A 174 0.41 4.34 -11.47
N ARG A 175 -0.10 5.01 -12.51
CA ARG A 175 -0.57 4.35 -13.73
C ARG A 175 0.59 3.81 -14.56
N GLN A 176 0.34 2.74 -15.30
CA GLN A 176 1.20 2.10 -16.29
C GLN A 176 0.52 2.14 -17.66
N PHE A 177 1.29 1.87 -18.71
CA PHE A 177 0.74 1.87 -20.07
C PHE A 177 -0.17 0.65 -20.30
N ARG A 178 0.26 -0.53 -19.83
CA ARG A 178 -0.46 -1.82 -19.97
C ARG A 178 -0.84 -2.39 -18.60
N VAL A 179 -1.92 -3.18 -18.59
CA VAL A 179 -2.37 -3.95 -17.42
C VAL A 179 -1.26 -4.91 -16.95
N ARG A 180 -0.63 -5.62 -17.90
CA ARG A 180 0.48 -6.54 -17.61
C ARG A 180 1.63 -5.84 -16.88
N ASP A 181 2.05 -4.67 -17.34
CA ASP A 181 3.19 -3.96 -16.74
C ASP A 181 2.88 -3.53 -15.29
N ALA A 182 1.62 -3.22 -15.00
CA ALA A 182 1.16 -2.97 -13.63
C ALA A 182 1.22 -4.25 -12.78
N ALA A 183 0.71 -5.36 -13.30
CA ALA A 183 0.70 -6.64 -12.61
C ALA A 183 2.11 -7.17 -12.32
N GLU A 184 2.95 -7.26 -13.34
CA GLU A 184 4.32 -7.78 -13.18
C GLU A 184 5.16 -6.91 -12.24
N SER A 185 4.98 -5.58 -12.28
CA SER A 185 5.73 -4.69 -11.41
C SER A 185 5.44 -4.92 -9.92
N ASP A 186 4.24 -5.35 -9.56
CA ASP A 186 3.88 -5.61 -8.17
C ASP A 186 4.15 -7.08 -7.80
N LEU A 187 3.71 -8.01 -8.65
CA LEU A 187 3.84 -9.46 -8.41
C LEU A 187 5.30 -9.93 -8.32
N ARG A 188 6.24 -9.25 -9.00
CA ARG A 188 7.69 -9.56 -8.91
C ARG A 188 8.25 -9.42 -7.50
N HIS A 189 7.62 -8.61 -6.65
CA HIS A 189 8.02 -8.38 -5.27
C HIS A 189 7.15 -9.21 -4.33
N LEU A 190 5.84 -9.20 -4.56
CA LEU A 190 4.89 -9.89 -3.70
C LEU A 190 5.11 -11.41 -3.66
N LEU A 191 5.21 -12.08 -4.80
CA LEU A 191 5.28 -13.56 -4.83
C LEU A 191 6.55 -14.11 -4.17
N PRO A 192 7.77 -13.59 -4.44
CA PRO A 192 8.95 -14.03 -3.71
C PRO A 192 8.83 -13.75 -2.20
N SER A 193 8.30 -12.60 -1.79
CA SER A 193 8.11 -12.29 -0.38
C SER A 193 7.14 -13.25 0.31
N LEU A 194 6.02 -13.61 -0.32
CA LEU A 194 5.09 -14.60 0.22
C LEU A 194 5.74 -15.98 0.38
N ARG A 195 6.50 -16.43 -0.62
CA ARG A 195 7.25 -17.70 -0.54
C ARG A 195 8.26 -17.71 0.60
N ASN A 196 9.01 -16.61 0.76
CA ASN A 196 9.98 -16.46 1.84
C ASN A 196 9.34 -16.45 3.24
N LEU A 197 8.07 -16.05 3.33
CA LEU A 197 7.27 -16.09 4.56
C LEU A 197 6.57 -17.44 4.78
N GLY A 198 6.91 -18.48 4.00
CA GLY A 198 6.37 -19.83 4.18
C GLY A 198 4.98 -20.04 3.56
N VAL A 199 4.53 -19.17 2.65
CA VAL A 199 3.31 -19.44 1.87
C VAL A 199 3.58 -20.58 0.90
N GLU A 200 2.74 -21.61 0.98
CA GLU A 200 2.87 -22.83 0.18
C GLU A 200 2.84 -22.54 -1.33
N ALA A 201 3.65 -23.31 -2.08
CA ALA A 201 3.78 -23.13 -3.52
C ALA A 201 2.44 -23.22 -4.30
N PRO A 202 1.50 -24.13 -3.98
CA PRO A 202 0.19 -24.18 -4.63
C PRO A 202 -0.63 -22.90 -4.45
N LEU A 203 -0.56 -22.24 -3.29
CA LEU A 203 -1.27 -20.98 -3.04
C LEU A 203 -0.70 -19.83 -3.85
N CYS A 204 0.63 -19.73 -3.93
CA CYS A 204 1.29 -18.75 -4.80
C CYS A 204 0.99 -19.02 -6.28
N GLN A 205 0.92 -20.29 -6.69
CA GLN A 205 0.61 -20.69 -8.06
C GLN A 205 -0.85 -20.38 -8.41
N ALA A 206 -1.79 -20.60 -7.50
CA ALA A 206 -3.20 -20.25 -7.68
C ALA A 206 -3.40 -18.76 -7.97
N MET A 207 -2.64 -17.89 -7.30
CA MET A 207 -2.63 -16.45 -7.59
C MET A 207 -2.16 -16.17 -9.03
N VAL A 208 -1.06 -16.79 -9.48
CA VAL A 208 -0.56 -16.62 -10.86
C VAL A 208 -1.59 -17.13 -11.89
N ASP A 209 -2.21 -18.28 -11.62
CA ASP A 209 -3.18 -18.89 -12.53
C ASP A 209 -4.49 -18.11 -12.57
N HIS A 210 -4.87 -17.44 -11.49
CA HIS A 210 -5.97 -16.48 -11.47
C HIS A 210 -5.75 -15.36 -12.49
N TYR A 211 -4.58 -14.72 -12.49
CA TYR A 211 -4.25 -13.67 -13.47
C TYR A 211 -4.30 -14.20 -14.91
N ARG A 212 -3.79 -15.41 -15.15
CA ARG A 212 -3.80 -16.05 -16.48
C ARG A 212 -5.22 -16.36 -16.97
N ARG A 213 -6.04 -16.99 -16.12
CA ARG A 213 -7.45 -17.31 -16.44
C ARG A 213 -8.26 -16.05 -16.74
N ASN A 214 -7.91 -14.95 -16.10
CA ASN A 214 -8.52 -13.65 -16.29
C ASN A 214 -7.86 -12.82 -17.44
N GLY A 215 -7.04 -13.45 -18.30
CA GLY A 215 -6.53 -12.83 -19.52
C GLY A 215 -5.35 -11.86 -19.32
N ILE A 216 -4.73 -11.84 -18.14
CA ILE A 216 -3.52 -11.06 -17.89
C ILE A 216 -2.31 -11.96 -18.15
N ALA A 217 -1.73 -11.83 -19.34
CA ALA A 217 -0.60 -12.65 -19.78
C ALA A 217 0.71 -12.25 -19.09
N LEU A 218 0.99 -12.84 -17.92
CA LEU A 218 2.25 -12.71 -17.18
C LEU A 218 3.41 -13.41 -17.92
N ARG A 219 4.47 -12.67 -18.26
CA ARG A 219 5.65 -13.10 -19.01
C ARG A 219 6.93 -13.18 -18.17
N ASP A 220 7.00 -12.49 -17.04
CA ASP A 220 8.17 -12.54 -16.16
C ASP A 220 8.33 -13.94 -15.53
N GLU A 221 9.41 -14.63 -15.86
CA GLU A 221 9.66 -16.01 -15.42
C GLU A 221 9.89 -16.14 -13.91
N ARG A 222 10.24 -15.05 -13.21
CA ARG A 222 10.34 -15.03 -11.74
C ARG A 222 8.97 -15.12 -11.06
N ILE A 223 7.95 -14.63 -11.75
CA ILE A 223 6.54 -14.68 -11.35
C ILE A 223 5.96 -16.01 -11.79
N ALA A 224 6.21 -16.36 -13.05
CA ALA A 224 5.55 -17.42 -13.80
C ALA A 224 6.59 -18.24 -14.57
N PRO A 225 7.34 -19.16 -13.93
CA PRO A 225 8.31 -19.98 -14.64
C PRO A 225 7.59 -20.77 -15.73
N ARG A 226 8.15 -20.80 -16.94
CA ARG A 226 7.62 -21.63 -18.03
C ARG A 226 7.71 -23.09 -17.58
N ALA A 227 6.65 -23.86 -17.83
CA ALA A 227 6.75 -25.30 -17.71
C ALA A 227 7.90 -25.75 -18.63
N ARG A 228 8.97 -26.33 -18.08
CA ARG A 228 9.99 -26.98 -18.89
C ARG A 228 9.26 -28.10 -19.64
N GLN A 229 9.11 -27.97 -20.96
CA GLN A 229 8.78 -29.11 -21.79
C GLN A 229 9.88 -30.13 -21.53
N ARG A 230 9.55 -31.23 -20.83
CA ARG A 230 10.41 -32.41 -20.82
C ARG A 230 10.38 -32.91 -22.26
N ALA A 231 11.43 -32.64 -23.01
CA ALA A 231 11.71 -33.39 -24.22
C ALA A 231 11.86 -34.85 -23.78
N TYR A 232 10.96 -35.69 -24.29
CA TYR A 232 11.07 -37.14 -24.23
C TYR A 232 12.11 -37.60 -25.23
#